data_AF-X6FT29-F1
#
_entry.id   AF-X6FT29-F1
#
_cell.length_a   1.000
_cell.length_b   1.000
_cell.length_c   1.000
_cell.angle_alpha   90.00
_cell.angle_beta   90.00
_cell.angle_gamma   90.00
#
_symmetry.space_group_name_H-M   'P 1'
#
loop_
_entity.id
_entity.type
_entity.pdbx_description
1 polymer ?
#
loop_
_entity_poly.entity_id
_entity_poly.type
_entity_poly.pdbx_seq_one_letter_code
_entity_poly.pdbx_strand_id
1 'polypeptide(L)'
;MKKFLLVGVGVAMLAASACSKAPECTQEIAAKKAQEMTAALQEAITKDPTKAADLTAKVQAVTTKYQGATTPADACKAYDDLTAAIKG
;
A
#
# COMPACT_ATOMS: atom_id res chain seq x y z
N MET A 1 -29.04 24.13 15.35
CA MET A 1 -28.13 23.47 16.31
C MET A 1 -27.93 22.03 15.86
N LYS A 2 -27.06 21.69 14.91
CA LYS A 2 -25.58 21.58 14.96
C LYS A 2 -25.10 20.55 15.98
N LYS A 3 -25.19 19.26 15.65
CA LYS A 3 -24.52 18.17 16.39
C LYS A 3 -24.58 16.81 15.65
N PHE A 4 -24.13 16.77 14.39
CA PHE A 4 -23.75 15.51 13.71
C PHE A 4 -22.65 15.75 12.66
N LEU A 5 -21.72 16.65 12.96
CA LEU A 5 -20.50 16.80 12.18
C LEU A 5 -19.34 16.19 12.98
N LEU A 6 -18.68 15.21 12.36
CA LEU A 6 -17.25 14.88 12.55
C LEU A 6 -16.85 13.83 13.61
N VAL A 7 -17.64 12.77 13.79
CA VAL A 7 -17.08 11.47 14.22
C VAL A 7 -16.50 10.79 12.97
N GLY A 8 -15.28 11.16 12.59
CA GLY A 8 -14.64 10.62 11.39
C GLY A 8 -13.30 11.22 11.01
N VAL A 9 -12.63 11.93 11.93
CA VAL A 9 -11.30 12.54 11.69
C VAL A 9 -10.32 12.00 12.72
N GLY A 10 -10.19 10.66 12.78
CA GLY A 10 -9.14 10.00 13.56
C GLY A 10 -7.91 9.62 12.72
N VAL A 11 -8.03 9.64 11.39
CA VAL A 11 -7.00 9.15 10.46
C VAL A 11 -6.65 10.21 9.40
N ALA A 12 -6.75 11.49 9.74
CA ALA A 12 -6.31 12.58 8.85
C ALA A 12 -5.03 13.27 9.34
N MET A 13 -4.59 13.03 10.57
CA MET A 13 -3.47 13.78 11.17
C MET A 13 -2.08 13.22 10.88
N LEU A 14 -1.95 12.04 10.28
CA LEU A 14 -0.63 11.52 9.86
C LEU A 14 -0.21 11.96 8.45
N ALA A 15 -1.11 12.62 7.71
CA ALA A 15 -0.84 13.09 6.35
C ALA A 15 -0.21 14.50 6.27
N ALA A 16 -0.17 15.23 7.39
CA ALA A 16 0.15 16.66 7.37
C ALA A 16 1.65 16.98 7.52
N SER A 17 2.52 16.03 7.86
CA SER A 17 3.94 16.32 8.13
C SER A 17 4.93 15.83 7.06
N ALA A 18 4.50 15.18 5.98
CA ALA A 18 5.41 14.66 4.94
C ALA A 18 5.10 15.11 3.51
N CYS A 19 4.04 15.90 3.28
CA CYS A 19 3.66 16.30 1.92
C CYS A 19 4.21 17.68 1.56
N SER A 20 5.53 17.78 1.40
CA SER A 20 6.17 18.93 0.74
C SER A 20 7.08 18.43 -0.38
N LYS A 21 6.56 18.50 -1.62
CA LYS A 21 7.27 18.44 -2.91
C LYS A 21 7.85 17.08 -3.38
N ALA A 22 6.98 16.11 -3.67
CA ALA A 22 7.23 15.14 -4.76
C ALA A 22 5.89 14.58 -5.30
N PRO A 23 5.59 14.72 -6.61
CA PRO A 23 4.34 14.25 -7.23
C PRO A 23 4.21 12.72 -7.41
N GLU A 24 5.09 11.91 -6.81
CA GLU A 24 5.28 10.51 -7.25
C GLU A 24 4.62 9.48 -6.33
N CYS A 25 4.28 9.86 -5.10
CA CYS A 25 3.56 9.00 -4.15
C CYS A 25 2.57 9.81 -3.31
N THR A 26 1.57 10.39 -3.97
CA THR A 26 0.47 11.03 -3.25
C THR A 26 -0.29 9.98 -2.44
N GLN A 27 -0.91 10.39 -1.34
CA GLN A 27 -1.71 9.51 -0.49
C GLN A 27 -2.82 8.80 -1.28
N GLU A 28 -3.34 9.46 -2.33
CA GLU A 28 -4.32 8.89 -3.27
C GLU A 28 -3.72 7.76 -4.13
N ILE A 29 -2.51 7.95 -4.66
CA ILE A 29 -1.81 6.91 -5.44
C ILE A 29 -1.44 5.73 -4.55
N ALA A 30 -0.94 5.98 -3.34
CA ALA A 30 -0.62 4.93 -2.38
C ALA A 30 -1.87 4.11 -1.99
N ALA A 31 -3.00 4.79 -1.75
CA ALA A 31 -4.28 4.11 -1.49
C ALA A 31 -4.72 3.25 -2.67
N LYS A 32 -4.65 3.78 -3.91
CA LYS A 32 -4.95 3.00 -5.12
C LYS A 32 -4.04 1.79 -5.28
N LYS A 33 -2.73 1.92 -5.05
CA LYS A 33 -1.78 0.81 -5.15
C LYS A 33 -2.03 -0.26 -4.08
N ALA A 34 -2.37 0.13 -2.86
CA ALA A 34 -2.75 -0.82 -1.82
C ALA A 34 -4.05 -1.57 -2.17
N GLN A 35 -5.02 -0.90 -2.79
CA GLN A 35 -6.25 -1.55 -3.28
C GLN A 35 -5.96 -2.52 -4.43
N GLU A 36 -5.17 -2.10 -5.43
CA GLU A 36 -4.72 -2.95 -6.55
C GLU A 36 -3.99 -4.20 -6.06
N MET A 37 -3.05 -4.02 -5.11
CA MET A 37 -2.31 -5.11 -4.48
C MET A 37 -3.25 -6.08 -3.78
N THR A 38 -4.21 -5.58 -3.00
CA THR A 38 -5.17 -6.39 -2.26
C THR A 38 -6.07 -7.18 -3.22
N ALA A 39 -6.55 -6.54 -4.29
CA ALA A 39 -7.35 -7.20 -5.31
C ALA A 39 -6.56 -8.30 -6.02
N ALA A 40 -5.32 -8.02 -6.43
CA ALA A 40 -4.44 -9.01 -7.04
C ALA A 40 -4.13 -10.18 -6.10
N LEU A 41 -3.90 -9.89 -4.81
CA LEU A 41 -3.65 -10.90 -3.79
C LEU A 41 -4.86 -11.81 -3.61
N GLN A 42 -6.05 -11.20 -3.49
CA GLN A 42 -7.30 -11.92 -3.30
C GLN A 42 -7.63 -12.77 -4.55
N GLU A 43 -7.39 -12.24 -5.75
CA GLU A 43 -7.54 -12.99 -7.00
C GLU A 43 -6.56 -14.17 -7.09
N ALA A 44 -5.28 -13.95 -6.77
CA ALA A 44 -4.26 -14.99 -6.79
C ALA A 44 -4.54 -16.12 -5.80
N ILE A 45 -4.92 -15.80 -4.56
CA ILE A 45 -5.28 -16.80 -3.53
C ILE A 45 -6.58 -17.52 -3.89
N THR A 46 -7.56 -16.81 -4.47
CA THR A 46 -8.83 -17.43 -4.88
C THR A 46 -8.63 -18.39 -6.05
N LYS A 47 -7.73 -18.06 -6.99
CA LYS A 47 -7.37 -18.94 -8.11
C LYS A 47 -6.50 -20.12 -7.66
N ASP A 48 -5.60 -19.88 -6.71
CA ASP A 48 -4.68 -20.89 -6.21
C ASP A 48 -4.33 -20.62 -4.74
N PRO A 49 -4.99 -21.31 -3.79
CA PRO A 49 -4.77 -21.09 -2.37
C PRO A 49 -3.37 -21.53 -1.90
N THR A 50 -2.65 -22.31 -2.70
CA THR A 50 -1.25 -22.69 -2.38
C THR A 50 -0.30 -21.51 -2.53
N LYS A 51 -0.67 -20.50 -3.33
CA LYS A 51 0.12 -19.29 -3.49
C LYS A 51 0.18 -18.44 -2.22
N ALA A 52 -0.67 -18.64 -1.22
CA ALA A 52 -0.62 -17.85 0.01
C ALA A 52 0.77 -17.86 0.68
N ALA A 53 1.48 -19.00 0.65
CA ALA A 53 2.84 -19.11 1.16
C ALA A 53 3.86 -18.35 0.29
N ASP A 54 3.75 -18.47 -1.03
CA ASP A 54 4.58 -17.76 -2.01
C ASP A 54 4.38 -16.23 -1.95
N LEU A 55 3.12 -15.80 -1.81
CA LEU A 55 2.73 -14.40 -1.63
C LEU A 55 3.30 -13.84 -0.33
N THR A 56 3.27 -14.61 0.76
CA THR A 56 3.90 -14.21 2.03
C THR A 56 5.41 -14.05 1.87
N ALA A 57 6.07 -14.95 1.13
CA ALA A 57 7.49 -14.83 0.83
C ALA A 57 7.80 -13.59 -0.04
N LYS A 58 6.96 -13.29 -1.04
CA LYS A 58 7.07 -12.08 -1.88
C LYS A 58 6.89 -10.80 -1.07
N VAL A 59 5.92 -10.76 -0.15
CA VAL A 59 5.74 -9.64 0.78
C VAL A 59 7.00 -9.44 1.61
N GLN A 60 7.53 -10.49 2.24
CA GLN A 60 8.76 -10.38 3.03
C GLN A 60 9.97 -9.95 2.19
N ALA A 61 10.10 -10.46 0.96
CA ALA A 61 11.18 -10.09 0.05
C ALA A 61 11.13 -8.59 -0.30
N VAL A 62 9.94 -8.07 -0.62
CA VAL A 62 9.73 -6.64 -0.87
C VAL A 62 9.98 -5.83 0.40
N THR A 63 9.41 -6.21 1.55
CA THR A 63 9.64 -5.52 2.82
C THR A 63 11.13 -5.45 3.18
N THR A 64 11.89 -6.53 2.95
CA THR A 64 13.35 -6.56 3.18
C THR A 64 14.08 -5.66 2.19
N LYS A 65 13.71 -5.70 0.90
CA LYS A 65 14.27 -4.85 -0.16
C LYS A 65 14.10 -3.36 0.12
N TYR A 66 12.98 -2.99 0.73
CA TYR A 66 12.63 -1.60 1.08
C TYR A 66 12.79 -1.30 2.58
N GLN A 67 13.44 -2.15 3.38
CA GLN A 67 13.55 -1.95 4.84
C GLN A 67 14.34 -0.68 5.21
N GLY A 68 15.29 -0.27 4.36
CA GLY A 68 16.05 0.97 4.51
C GLY A 68 15.46 2.16 3.75
N ALA A 69 14.30 2.02 3.12
CA ALA A 69 13.67 3.08 2.36
C ALA A 69 13.10 4.15 3.30
N THR A 70 13.52 5.39 3.09
CA THR A 70 13.07 6.54 3.88
C THR A 70 12.24 7.53 3.06
N THR A 71 12.08 7.27 1.76
CA THR A 71 11.37 8.18 0.85
C THR A 71 9.96 7.68 0.54
N PRO A 72 8.99 8.59 0.33
CA PRO A 72 7.65 8.23 -0.13
C PRO A 72 7.66 7.49 -1.48
N ALA A 73 8.57 7.85 -2.38
CA ALA A 73 8.69 7.22 -3.69
C ALA A 73 9.03 5.73 -3.57
N ASP A 74 9.93 5.36 -2.66
CA ASP A 74 10.27 3.98 -2.38
C ASP A 74 9.08 3.19 -1.81
N ALA A 75 8.25 3.81 -0.96
CA ALA A 75 7.04 3.17 -0.46
C ALA A 75 6.05 2.85 -1.60
N CYS A 76 5.81 3.78 -2.52
CA CYS A 76 4.98 3.51 -3.71
C CYS A 76 5.60 2.44 -4.61
N LYS A 77 6.92 2.46 -4.79
CA LYS A 77 7.64 1.48 -5.59
C LYS A 77 7.56 0.09 -4.96
N ALA A 78 7.57 -0.01 -3.63
CA ALA A 78 7.36 -1.27 -2.91
C ALA A 78 5.98 -1.86 -3.17
N TYR A 79 4.92 -1.05 -3.16
CA TYR A 79 3.58 -1.51 -3.52
C TYR A 79 3.48 -1.96 -4.99
N ASP A 80 4.14 -1.27 -5.91
CA ASP A 80 4.22 -1.69 -7.32
C ASP A 80 4.95 -3.02 -7.48
N ASP A 81 6.15 -3.15 -6.91
CA ASP A 81 6.96 -4.38 -6.97
C ASP A 81 6.20 -5.56 -6.39
N LEU A 82 5.51 -5.34 -5.26
CA LEU A 82 4.70 -6.38 -4.63
C LEU A 82 3.50 -6.75 -5.50
N THR A 83 2.77 -5.77 -6.03
CA THR A 83 1.62 -6.02 -6.92
C THR A 83 2.06 -6.77 -8.18
N ALA A 84 3.18 -6.38 -8.79
CA ALA A 84 3.76 -7.07 -9.94
C ALA A 84 4.19 -8.49 -9.59
N ALA A 85 4.81 -8.70 -8.42
CA ALA A 85 5.20 -10.02 -7.96
C ALA A 85 3.99 -10.94 -7.70
N ILE A 86 2.84 -10.38 -7.28
CA ILE A 86 1.59 -11.10 -7.06
C ILE A 86 0.90 -11.45 -8.39
N LYS A 87 0.91 -10.53 -9.37
CA LYS A 87 0.27 -10.71 -10.69
C LYS A 87 1.10 -11.56 -11.66
N GLY A 88 2.43 -11.65 -11.45
CA GLY A 88 3.39 -12.33 -12.32
C GLY A 88 3.53 -13.83 -12.09
#